data_AF-A0A1I8CWQ1-F1
#
_entry.id   AF-A0A1I8CWQ1-F1
#
_cell.length_a   1.000
_cell.length_b   1.000
_cell.length_c   1.000
_cell.angle_alpha   90.00
_cell.angle_beta   90.00
_cell.angle_gamma   90.00
#
_symmetry.space_group_name_H-M   'P 1'
#
loop_
_entity.id
_entity.type
_entity.pdbx_description
1 polymer ?
#
loop_
_entity_poly.entity_id
_entity_poly.type
_entity_poly.pdbx_seq_one_letter_code
_entity_poly.pdbx_strand_id
1 'polypeptide(L)'
;MVNINLIGAILLVVFVSMSEAARRKPYRIGTAPPPLRSRPFPNNNRPEVAGNCITSAQCKQGFSCQNSMCVRIPVNTFRQWKLAQCRDTGKDCSKFTSLCHSSVYVDHLSTTCKRSCGLCKD
;
A
#
# COMPACT_ATOMS: atom_id res chain seq x y z
N MET A 1 -2.10 26.85 53.04
CA MET A 1 -3.25 27.46 52.34
C MET A 1 -3.25 26.93 50.91
N VAL A 2 -4.17 26.03 50.55
CA VAL A 2 -4.21 25.45 49.20
C VAL A 2 -4.95 26.42 48.28
N ASN A 3 -4.29 26.87 47.21
CA ASN A 3 -4.83 27.85 46.28
C ASN A 3 -5.88 27.19 45.37
N ILE A 4 -7.15 27.55 45.56
CA ILE A 4 -8.30 26.96 44.85
C ILE A 4 -8.17 27.14 43.32
N ASN A 5 -7.52 28.23 42.87
CA ASN A 5 -7.25 28.46 41.45
C ASN A 5 -6.25 27.45 40.86
N LEU A 6 -5.31 26.96 41.68
CA LEU A 6 -4.34 25.94 41.25
C LEU A 6 -5.02 24.57 41.08
N ILE A 7 -5.99 24.23 41.94
CA ILE A 7 -6.78 23.00 41.82
C ILE A 7 -7.63 23.03 40.55
N GLY A 8 -8.28 24.17 40.26
CA GLY A 8 -9.07 24.35 39.04
C GLY A 8 -8.26 24.18 37.75
N ALA A 9 -7.04 24.72 37.72
CA ALA A 9 -6.13 24.57 36.58
C ALA A 9 -5.66 23.11 36.39
N ILE A 10 -5.33 22.41 37.48
CA ILE A 10 -4.91 21.01 37.43
C ILE A 10 -6.04 20.11 36.91
N LEU A 11 -7.27 20.31 37.38
CA LEU A 11 -8.43 19.54 36.91
C LEU A 11 -8.69 19.78 35.43
N LEU A 12 -8.64 21.03 34.95
CA LEU A 12 -8.81 21.35 33.53
C LEU A 12 -7.77 20.65 32.63
N VAL A 13 -6.49 20.64 33.03
CA VAL A 13 -5.43 19.97 32.26
C VAL A 13 -5.68 18.46 32.17
N VAL A 14 -6.09 17.82 33.28
CA VAL A 14 -6.41 16.38 33.30
C VAL A 14 -7.62 16.08 32.39
N PHE A 15 -8.67 16.91 32.41
CA PHE A 15 -9.84 16.74 31.53
C PHE A 15 -9.49 16.91 30.04
N VAL A 16 -8.63 17.87 29.67
CA VAL A 16 -8.18 18.05 28.28
C VAL A 16 -7.34 16.86 27.81
N SER A 17 -6.42 16.34 28.64
CA SER A 17 -5.61 15.16 28.29
C SER A 17 -6.44 13.88 28.13
N MET A 18 -7.50 13.68 28.93
CA MET A 18 -8.43 12.55 28.76
C MET A 18 -9.25 12.67 27.46
N SER A 19 -9.46 13.88 26.95
CA SER A 19 -10.19 14.13 25.70
C SER A 19 -9.35 13.80 24.45
N GLU A 20 -8.01 13.92 24.54
CA GLU A 20 -7.09 13.58 23.44
C GLU A 20 -6.83 12.09 23.31
N ALA A 21 -6.93 11.33 24.41
CA ALA A 21 -6.83 9.87 24.40
C ALA A 21 -7.99 9.19 23.64
N ALA A 22 -9.17 9.82 23.58
CA ALA A 22 -10.34 9.30 22.86
C ALA A 22 -10.28 9.50 21.33
N ARG A 23 -9.41 10.37 20.81
CA ARG A 23 -9.26 10.60 19.35
C ARG A 23 -8.21 9.73 18.69
N ARG A 24 -7.33 9.07 19.46
CA ARG A 24 -6.43 8.08 18.89
C ARG A 24 -7.23 6.81 18.67
N LYS A 25 -7.80 6.66 17.46
CA LYS A 25 -8.24 5.34 16.97
C LYS A 25 -7.10 4.36 17.25
N PRO A 26 -7.35 3.23 17.93
CA PRO A 26 -6.33 2.21 18.06
C PRO A 26 -5.92 1.83 16.64
N TYR A 27 -4.65 2.06 16.31
CA TYR A 27 -4.03 1.41 15.18
C TYR A 27 -4.14 -0.09 15.46
N ARG A 28 -5.13 -0.75 14.82
CA ARG A 28 -5.29 -2.20 14.90
C ARG A 28 -4.07 -2.82 14.25
N ILE A 29 -3.06 -3.08 15.06
CA ILE A 29 -2.06 -4.09 14.78
C ILE A 29 -2.81 -5.42 14.86
N GLY A 30 -2.91 -6.14 13.75
CA GLY A 30 -3.16 -7.58 13.81
C GLY A 30 -4.53 -8.09 13.36
N THR A 31 -5.16 -7.50 12.34
CA THR A 31 -5.88 -8.38 11.42
C THR A 31 -4.90 -8.77 10.33
N ALA A 32 -4.35 -9.99 10.45
CA ALA A 32 -3.74 -10.67 9.33
C ALA A 32 -4.64 -10.48 8.10
N PRO A 33 -4.07 -10.18 6.92
CA PRO A 33 -4.87 -10.04 5.71
C PRO A 33 -5.74 -11.29 5.59
N PRO A 34 -7.04 -11.14 5.21
CA PRO A 34 -7.91 -12.29 5.04
C PRO A 34 -7.20 -13.31 4.14
N PRO A 35 -7.32 -14.62 4.41
CA PRO A 35 -6.75 -15.63 3.53
C PRO A 35 -7.24 -15.29 2.13
N LEU A 36 -6.30 -15.14 1.21
CA LEU A 36 -6.59 -14.85 -0.19
C LEU A 36 -7.42 -16.02 -0.68
N ARG A 37 -8.74 -15.87 -0.59
CA ARG A 37 -9.72 -16.77 -1.17
C ARG A 37 -9.26 -16.92 -2.60
N SER A 38 -8.76 -18.11 -2.93
CA SER A 38 -8.12 -18.45 -4.19
C SER A 38 -9.15 -18.25 -5.29
N ARG A 39 -9.26 -16.99 -5.74
CA ARG A 39 -10.01 -16.66 -6.94
C ARG A 39 -9.28 -17.38 -8.06
N PRO A 40 -9.98 -18.14 -8.91
CA PRO A 40 -9.39 -18.72 -10.10
C PRO A 40 -8.61 -17.63 -10.82
N PHE A 41 -7.37 -17.92 -11.19
CA PHE A 41 -6.50 -16.97 -11.87
C PHE A 41 -7.26 -16.42 -13.09
N PRO A 42 -7.58 -15.11 -13.14
CA PRO A 42 -8.24 -14.55 -14.30
C PRO A 42 -7.25 -14.64 -15.45
N ASN A 43 -7.56 -15.48 -16.43
CA ASN A 43 -6.78 -15.62 -17.64
C ASN A 43 -6.99 -14.37 -18.50
N ASN A 44 -6.33 -13.28 -18.14
CA ASN A 44 -6.28 -12.06 -18.96
C ASN A 44 -5.22 -12.26 -20.06
N ASN A 45 -5.56 -13.13 -21.01
CA ASN A 45 -4.92 -13.30 -22.32
C ASN A 45 -5.04 -12.07 -23.22
N ARG A 46 -5.02 -10.85 -22.67
CA ARG A 46 -4.90 -9.64 -23.49
C ARG A 46 -3.40 -9.42 -23.72
N PRO A 47 -2.89 -9.62 -24.96
CA PRO A 47 -1.50 -9.34 -25.29
C PRO A 47 -1.35 -7.82 -25.32
N GLU A 48 -1.11 -7.23 -24.15
CA GLU A 48 -0.77 -5.83 -24.01
C GLU A 48 0.72 -5.73 -24.36
N VAL A 49 1.06 -5.67 -25.65
CA VAL A 49 2.46 -5.61 -26.11
C VAL A 49 3.06 -4.31 -25.59
N ALA A 50 3.93 -4.39 -24.58
CA ALA A 50 4.54 -3.21 -23.93
C ALA A 50 5.83 -2.75 -24.62
N GLY A 51 5.92 -2.94 -25.94
CA GLY A 51 7.10 -2.64 -26.74
C GLY A 51 8.08 -3.82 -26.84
N ASN A 52 9.19 -3.54 -27.51
CA ASN A 52 10.31 -4.44 -27.73
C ASN A 52 11.28 -4.41 -26.54
N CYS A 53 11.93 -5.55 -26.29
CA CYS A 53 12.85 -5.73 -25.18
C CYS A 53 14.03 -6.63 -25.58
N ILE A 54 15.14 -6.45 -24.87
CA ILE A 54 16.34 -7.28 -24.89
C ILE A 54 16.46 -8.04 -23.56
N THR A 55 16.06 -7.40 -22.46
CA THR A 55 16.05 -7.98 -21.10
C THR A 55 14.75 -7.65 -20.36
N SER A 56 14.40 -8.47 -19.37
CA SER A 56 13.19 -8.31 -18.54
C SER A 56 13.13 -6.98 -17.79
N ALA A 57 14.29 -6.34 -17.54
CA ALA A 57 14.38 -5.06 -16.85
C ALA A 57 13.81 -3.89 -17.67
N GLN A 58 13.75 -4.03 -19.00
CA GLN A 58 13.18 -3.02 -19.90
C GLN A 58 11.65 -3.08 -19.94
N CYS A 59 11.07 -4.20 -19.47
CA CYS A 59 9.64 -4.38 -19.43
C CYS A 59 9.05 -3.77 -18.15
N LYS A 60 7.82 -3.23 -18.25
CA LYS A 60 7.06 -2.83 -17.06
C LYS A 60 6.90 -4.05 -16.14
N GLN A 61 6.92 -3.83 -14.81
CA GLN A 61 6.63 -4.93 -13.87
C GLN A 61 5.31 -5.63 -14.21
N GLY A 62 5.30 -6.96 -14.09
CA GLY A 62 4.21 -7.82 -14.58
C GLY A 62 4.40 -8.29 -16.03
N PHE A 63 5.48 -7.89 -16.70
CA PHE A 63 5.87 -8.34 -18.04
C PHE A 63 7.30 -8.91 -18.04
N SER A 64 7.50 -10.02 -18.74
CA SER A 64 8.81 -10.61 -19.04
C SER A 64 9.16 -10.45 -20.51
N CYS A 65 10.45 -10.35 -20.81
CA CYS A 65 10.90 -10.33 -22.19
C CYS A 65 10.86 -11.74 -22.77
N GLN A 66 9.99 -11.97 -23.75
CA GLN A 66 9.88 -13.24 -24.46
C GLN A 66 9.84 -12.96 -25.96
N ASN A 67 10.69 -13.63 -26.73
CA ASN A 67 10.81 -13.43 -28.19
C ASN A 67 10.92 -11.93 -28.57
N SER A 68 11.78 -11.21 -27.86
CA SER A 68 12.03 -9.76 -28.04
C SER A 68 10.82 -8.84 -27.82
N MET A 69 9.75 -9.34 -27.20
CA MET A 69 8.56 -8.57 -26.83
C MET A 69 8.27 -8.68 -25.33
N CYS A 70 7.83 -7.57 -24.73
CA CYS A 70 7.35 -7.57 -23.36
C CYS A 70 5.96 -8.21 -23.30
N VAL A 71 5.92 -9.46 -22.86
CA VAL A 71 4.69 -10.23 -22.66
C VAL A 71 4.38 -10.33 -21.17
N ARG A 72 3.10 -10.48 -20.80
CA ARG A 72 2.72 -10.67 -19.38
C ARG A 72 3.40 -11.92 -18.82
N ILE A 73 3.90 -11.83 -17.59
CA ILE A 73 4.50 -12.99 -16.90
C ILE A 73 3.40 -14.05 -16.70
N PRO A 74 3.62 -15.32 -17.08
CA PRO A 74 2.65 -16.38 -16.81
C PRO A 74 2.51 -16.59 -15.30
N VAL A 75 1.29 -16.49 -14.78
CA VAL A 75 0.99 -16.66 -13.35
C VAL A 75 0.83 -18.14 -13.02
N ASN A 76 1.95 -18.89 -13.00
CA ASN A 76 1.97 -20.30 -12.62
C ASN A 76 2.24 -20.53 -11.12
N THR A 77 2.67 -19.48 -10.41
CA THR A 77 2.87 -19.49 -8.96
C THR A 77 2.14 -18.34 -8.28
N PHE A 78 1.86 -18.52 -6.99
CA PHE A 78 1.28 -17.50 -6.14
C PHE A 78 2.16 -16.23 -6.05
N ARG A 79 3.50 -16.37 -6.06
CA ARG A 79 4.43 -15.23 -6.06
C ARG A 79 4.25 -14.39 -7.33
N GLN A 80 4.22 -15.02 -8.51
CA GLN A 80 4.01 -14.30 -9.77
C GLN A 80 2.65 -13.62 -9.84
N TRP A 81 1.60 -14.24 -9.28
CA TRP A 81 0.30 -13.59 -9.20
C TRP A 81 0.30 -12.38 -8.29
N LYS A 82 0.98 -12.47 -7.14
CA LYS A 82 1.18 -11.34 -6.24
C LYS A 82 1.91 -10.20 -6.96
N LEU A 83 2.96 -10.49 -7.74
CA LEU A 83 3.65 -9.51 -8.59
C LEU A 83 2.76 -8.94 -9.69
N ALA A 84 1.97 -9.76 -10.38
CA ALA A 84 1.06 -9.32 -11.44
C ALA A 84 -0.06 -8.42 -10.91
N GLN A 85 -0.51 -8.65 -9.67
CA GLN A 85 -1.46 -7.78 -8.97
C GLN A 85 -0.79 -6.57 -8.30
N CYS A 86 0.53 -6.54 -8.23
CA CYS A 86 1.27 -5.45 -7.66
C CYS A 86 1.48 -4.35 -8.70
N ARG A 87 0.44 -3.54 -8.85
CA ARG A 87 0.44 -2.36 -9.71
C ARG A 87 -0.19 -1.19 -8.97
N ASP A 88 0.14 0.01 -9.45
CA ASP A 88 -0.58 1.21 -9.06
C ASP A 88 -1.95 1.22 -9.74
N THR A 89 -3.00 1.39 -8.94
CA THR A 89 -4.38 1.60 -9.37
C THR A 89 -4.80 3.06 -9.23
N GLY A 90 -4.09 3.83 -8.40
CA GLY A 90 -4.29 5.27 -8.23
C GLY A 90 -3.80 6.08 -9.43
N LYS A 91 -4.38 7.28 -9.59
CA LYS A 91 -3.85 8.30 -10.49
C LYS A 91 -2.70 9.03 -9.80
N ASP A 92 -1.75 9.53 -10.58
CA ASP A 92 -0.65 10.38 -10.07
C ASP A 92 0.23 9.73 -8.98
N CYS A 93 0.30 8.40 -8.87
CA CYS A 93 1.11 7.72 -7.86
C CYS A 93 2.61 8.14 -7.88
N SER A 94 3.13 8.61 -9.02
CA SER A 94 4.48 9.16 -9.14
C SER A 94 4.71 10.47 -8.38
N LYS A 95 3.65 11.21 -8.03
CA LYS A 95 3.74 12.45 -7.24
C LYS A 95 3.72 12.18 -5.73
N PHE A 96 3.15 11.05 -5.34
CA PHE A 96 2.91 10.69 -3.94
C PHE A 96 3.95 9.73 -3.36
N THR A 97 5.02 9.43 -4.11
CA THR A 97 6.12 8.53 -3.71
C THR A 97 6.76 8.93 -2.38
N SER A 98 6.93 10.24 -2.14
CA SER A 98 7.47 10.77 -0.88
C SER A 98 6.50 10.63 0.31
N LEU A 99 5.21 10.49 0.04
CA LEU A 99 4.14 10.41 1.04
C LEU A 99 3.83 8.97 1.45
N CYS A 100 4.46 7.98 0.81
CA CYS A 100 4.30 6.56 1.12
C CYS A 100 4.63 6.20 2.57
N HIS A 101 5.46 7.01 3.25
CA HIS A 101 5.83 6.84 4.66
C HIS A 101 5.08 7.80 5.60
N SER A 102 4.19 8.66 5.08
CA SER A 102 3.40 9.57 5.89
C SER A 102 2.24 8.83 6.54
N SER A 103 2.11 8.94 7.86
CA SER A 103 1.05 8.28 8.64
C SER A 103 -0.38 8.65 8.18
N VAL A 104 -0.54 9.82 7.55
CA VAL A 104 -1.82 10.30 7.02
C VAL A 104 -2.20 9.60 5.72
N TYR A 105 -1.21 9.28 4.89
CA TYR A 105 -1.43 8.79 3.52
C TYR A 105 -1.06 7.33 3.31
N VAL A 106 -0.36 6.71 4.27
CA VAL A 106 0.15 5.33 4.16
C VAL A 106 -0.96 4.32 3.87
N ASP A 107 -2.13 4.43 4.51
CA ASP A 107 -3.25 3.50 4.27
C ASP A 107 -3.82 3.62 2.85
N HIS A 108 -3.94 4.85 2.36
CA HIS A 108 -4.47 5.09 1.03
C HIS A 108 -3.45 4.70 -0.04
N LEU A 109 -2.19 5.14 0.10
CA LEU A 109 -1.14 4.89 -0.88
C LEU A 109 -0.69 3.43 -0.87
N SER A 110 -0.74 2.74 0.26
CA SER A 110 -0.44 1.30 0.31
C SER A 110 -1.48 0.43 -0.41
N THR A 111 -2.70 0.93 -0.59
CA THR A 111 -3.76 0.20 -1.30
C THR A 111 -3.85 0.59 -2.77
N THR A 112 -3.58 1.85 -3.12
CA THR A 112 -3.71 2.37 -4.49
C THR A 112 -2.38 2.55 -5.23
N CYS A 113 -1.28 2.80 -4.54
CA CYS A 113 0.03 3.10 -5.11
C CYS A 113 1.10 2.11 -4.63
N LYS A 114 0.74 0.82 -4.58
CA LYS A 114 1.58 -0.28 -4.07
C LYS A 114 2.98 -0.32 -4.70
N ARG A 115 3.05 -0.07 -6.01
CA ARG A 115 4.29 -0.14 -6.76
C ARG A 115 5.11 1.12 -6.55
N SER A 116 4.51 2.30 -6.65
CA SER A 116 5.18 3.56 -6.33
C SER A 116 5.74 3.58 -4.90
N CYS A 117 5.03 2.98 -3.95
CA CYS A 117 5.48 2.88 -2.56
C CYS A 117 6.44 1.72 -2.28
N GLY A 118 6.87 0.97 -3.29
CA GLY A 118 7.84 -0.13 -3.12
C GLY A 118 7.32 -1.31 -2.30
N LEU A 119 6.00 -1.47 -2.18
CA LEU A 119 5.35 -2.56 -1.43
C LEU A 119 5.30 -3.87 -2.23
N CYS A 120 5.69 -3.80 -3.50
CA CYS A 120 5.85 -4.95 -4.39
C CYS A 120 7.19 -5.63 -4.12
N LYS A 121 7.24 -6.49 -3.10
CA LYS A 121 8.37 -7.39 -2.86
C LYS A 121 7.94 -8.87 -2.91
N ASP A 122 8.82 -9.67 -3.51
CA ASP A 122 8.72 -11.10 -3.82
C ASP A 122 8.61 -12.04 -2.61
#